data_AF-A0A7H0H6R1-F1
#
_entry.id   AF-A0A7H0H6R1-F1
#
_cell.length_a   1.000
_cell.length_b   1.000
_cell.length_c   1.000
_cell.angle_alpha   90.00
_cell.angle_beta   90.00
_cell.angle_gamma   90.00
#
_symmetry.space_group_name_H-M   'P 1'
#
loop_
_entity.id
_entity.type
_entity.pdbx_description
1 polymer ?
#
loop_
_entity_poly.entity_id
_entity_poly.type
_entity_poly.pdbx_seq_one_letter_code
_entity_poly.pdbx_strand_id
1 'polypeptide(L)'
;MRHHDSGPRNRAHLGLLARLLKVGMIGFGGGSALIPLLQRELVAEGRLDDESFTHDTVIANVTPGALPVKLGALAGTRLGGPLLAVLGATAVALPGTLGTLGLLTLFSRLGPGAVAVIEFASIGISAYIIYLLLEYMHSVLAPGGSPAWPLIAIAAMSFLASGGRHTLALVASTTGVPVAAQLPQLTALQLILVALTVIVVWSFFTARRRPPQPRQAPATGGRGAGKTALLLVGATVVLIGAAALLPGVRDGVSFLVLTVAATLTSFGGGEAFVGVADGFFVASGLVEAGQYYGQIVPVANALPGPILIKIVAGLALEVGGWPLALIAAGVAVTSCSAVAVGLYAGYERLRDSLVIRNVAAYIMPVICGLLASTAVSMLAAGVTIGAKVGVSALPVLLSSGLGVAVAALAARHTKAPGVLVLVVLAVASLGALRLSA
;
A
#
# COMPACT_ATOMS: atom_id res chain seq x y z
N MET A 1 14.45 29.44 -39.28
CA MET A 1 13.94 29.39 -37.89
C MET A 1 12.61 28.65 -37.92
N ARG A 2 12.55 27.39 -37.48
CA ARG A 2 11.29 26.64 -37.38
C ARG A 2 10.67 26.96 -36.02
N HIS A 3 9.61 27.76 -36.00
CA HIS A 3 8.75 27.89 -34.83
C HIS A 3 8.13 26.51 -34.55
N HIS A 4 8.61 25.84 -33.52
CA HIS A 4 7.94 24.68 -32.95
C HIS A 4 6.65 25.19 -32.28
N ASP A 5 5.52 24.96 -32.94
CA ASP A 5 4.20 25.20 -32.35
C ASP A 5 3.89 24.09 -31.31
N SER A 6 4.55 24.18 -30.15
CA SER A 6 4.43 23.25 -29.03
C SER A 6 3.30 23.63 -28.05
N GLY A 7 2.53 24.67 -28.35
CA GLY A 7 1.54 25.29 -27.44
C GLY A 7 0.37 24.38 -27.04
N PRO A 8 -0.36 23.74 -27.97
CA PRO A 8 -1.59 23.00 -27.64
C PRO A 8 -1.31 21.70 -26.86
N ARG A 9 -0.27 20.97 -27.26
CA ARG A 9 0.09 19.67 -26.69
C ARG A 9 0.69 19.80 -25.28
N ASN A 10 1.50 20.83 -25.04
CA ASN A 10 2.02 21.10 -23.69
C ASN A 10 0.92 21.52 -22.71
N ARG A 11 -0.08 22.31 -23.15
CA ARG A 11 -1.25 22.66 -22.33
C ARG A 11 -2.07 21.41 -21.95
N ALA A 12 -2.26 20.48 -22.89
CA ALA A 12 -2.94 19.22 -22.61
C ALA A 12 -2.19 18.35 -21.59
N HIS A 13 -0.86 18.26 -21.67
CA HIS A 13 -0.03 17.52 -20.71
C HIS A 13 -0.04 18.17 -19.31
N LEU A 14 0.14 19.49 -19.24
CA LEU A 14 0.09 20.23 -17.97
C LEU A 14 -1.27 20.09 -17.29
N GLY A 15 -2.36 20.15 -18.08
CA GLY A 15 -3.69 19.89 -17.56
C GLY A 15 -3.85 18.48 -17.00
N LEU A 16 -3.22 17.44 -17.58
CA LEU A 16 -3.25 16.09 -17.02
C LEU A 16 -2.56 16.06 -15.67
N LEU A 17 -1.35 16.62 -15.61
CA LEU A 17 -0.52 16.62 -14.40
C LEU A 17 -1.19 17.39 -13.27
N ALA A 18 -1.81 18.55 -13.55
CA ALA A 18 -2.55 19.31 -12.54
C ALA A 18 -3.73 18.51 -11.96
N ARG A 19 -4.41 17.71 -12.78
CA ARG A 19 -5.53 16.86 -12.36
C ARG A 19 -5.05 15.68 -11.51
N LEU A 20 -3.99 15.01 -11.94
CA LEU A 20 -3.36 13.94 -11.17
C LEU A 20 -2.78 14.45 -9.84
N LEU A 21 -2.22 15.66 -9.84
CA LEU A 21 -1.78 16.36 -8.63
C LEU A 21 -2.96 16.66 -7.70
N LYS A 22 -4.08 17.14 -8.26
CA LYS A 22 -5.33 17.34 -7.50
C LYS A 22 -5.81 16.04 -6.88
N VAL A 23 -5.83 14.93 -7.64
CA VAL A 23 -6.15 13.59 -7.10
C VAL A 23 -5.23 13.25 -5.92
N GLY A 24 -3.92 13.51 -6.02
CA GLY A 24 -2.98 13.30 -4.92
C GLY A 24 -3.21 14.18 -3.69
N MET A 25 -3.79 15.38 -3.86
CA MET A 25 -4.09 16.33 -2.78
C MET A 25 -5.44 16.08 -2.08
N ILE A 26 -6.46 15.63 -2.81
CA ILE A 26 -7.82 15.48 -2.25
C ILE A 26 -8.25 14.02 -2.09
N GLY A 27 -7.47 13.10 -2.65
CA GLY A 27 -7.76 11.68 -2.64
C GLY A 27 -7.53 11.07 -1.26
N PHE A 28 -8.62 10.72 -0.57
CA PHE A 28 -8.58 9.98 0.68
C PHE A 28 -9.20 8.59 0.50
N GLY A 29 -8.69 7.61 1.25
CA GLY A 29 -9.05 6.21 1.17
C GLY A 29 -8.00 5.37 0.43
N GLY A 30 -8.02 4.06 0.68
CA GLY A 30 -7.13 3.09 0.04
C GLY A 30 -7.26 3.07 -1.48
N GLY A 31 -6.45 2.22 -2.14
CA GLY A 31 -6.25 2.26 -3.60
C GLY A 31 -7.54 2.33 -4.43
N SER A 32 -8.56 1.54 -4.10
CA SER A 32 -9.83 1.46 -4.83
C SER A 32 -10.75 2.67 -4.62
N ALA A 33 -10.68 3.34 -3.46
CA ALA A 33 -11.47 4.52 -3.16
C ALA A 33 -11.14 5.71 -4.09
N LEU A 34 -9.96 5.68 -4.71
CA LEU A 34 -9.49 6.70 -5.64
C LEU A 34 -9.90 6.42 -7.09
N ILE A 35 -10.45 5.24 -7.41
CA ILE A 35 -10.92 4.91 -8.76
C ILE A 35 -12.01 5.88 -9.21
N PRO A 36 -13.10 6.16 -8.45
CA PRO A 36 -14.14 7.08 -8.90
C PRO A 36 -13.63 8.50 -9.10
N LEU A 37 -12.68 8.94 -8.24
CA LEU A 37 -12.07 10.25 -8.37
C LEU A 37 -11.18 10.34 -9.62
N LEU A 38 -10.39 9.31 -9.90
CA LEU A 38 -9.59 9.21 -11.12
C LEU A 38 -10.47 9.11 -12.37
N GLN A 39 -11.56 8.35 -12.33
CA GLN A 39 -12.54 8.27 -13.42
C GLN A 39 -13.15 9.64 -13.70
N ARG A 40 -13.52 10.40 -12.66
CA ARG A 40 -14.03 11.77 -12.82
C ARG A 40 -12.99 12.69 -13.46
N GLU A 41 -11.75 12.67 -12.99
CA GLU A 41 -10.71 13.61 -13.46
C GLU A 41 -10.09 13.19 -14.81
N LEU A 42 -10.19 11.91 -15.21
CA LEU A 42 -9.62 11.38 -16.45
C LEU A 42 -10.66 11.11 -17.56
N VAL A 43 -11.87 10.67 -17.20
CA VAL A 43 -12.92 10.28 -18.16
C VAL A 43 -13.97 11.38 -18.33
N ALA A 44 -14.55 11.88 -17.22
CA ALA A 44 -15.67 12.83 -17.29
C ALA A 44 -15.27 14.18 -17.92
N GLU A 45 -13.98 14.48 -18.00
CA GLU A 45 -13.45 15.66 -18.68
C GLU A 45 -12.85 15.37 -20.08
N GLY A 46 -13.11 14.18 -20.64
CA GLY A 46 -12.83 13.84 -22.04
C GLY A 46 -11.38 13.52 -22.38
N ARG A 47 -10.54 13.14 -21.40
CA ARG A 47 -9.12 12.79 -21.65
C ARG A 47 -8.94 11.33 -22.01
N LEU A 48 -9.70 10.45 -21.39
CA LEU A 48 -9.80 9.02 -21.71
C LEU A 48 -11.27 8.67 -21.93
N ASP A 49 -11.52 7.72 -22.82
CA ASP A 49 -12.82 7.06 -22.91
C ASP A 49 -13.00 6.05 -21.75
N ASP A 50 -14.26 5.73 -21.45
CA ASP A 50 -14.61 4.87 -20.31
C ASP A 50 -14.11 3.42 -20.50
N GLU A 51 -14.04 2.94 -21.74
CA GLU A 51 -13.51 1.61 -22.06
C GLU A 51 -12.00 1.54 -21.79
N SER A 52 -11.23 2.54 -22.24
CA SER A 52 -9.79 2.67 -21.96
C SER A 52 -9.51 2.77 -20.46
N PHE A 53 -10.31 3.55 -19.72
CA PHE A 53 -10.15 3.67 -18.27
C PHE A 53 -10.50 2.37 -17.53
N THR A 54 -11.56 1.68 -17.96
CA THR A 54 -11.94 0.37 -17.43
C THR A 54 -10.82 -0.66 -17.67
N HIS A 55 -10.27 -0.68 -18.88
CA HIS A 55 -9.14 -1.54 -19.23
C HIS A 55 -7.88 -1.24 -18.37
N ASP A 56 -7.55 0.03 -18.20
CA ASP A 56 -6.42 0.45 -17.36
C ASP A 56 -6.65 0.10 -15.89
N THR A 57 -7.89 0.19 -15.41
CA THR A 57 -8.29 -0.24 -14.06
C THR A 57 -8.16 -1.74 -13.87
N VAL A 58 -8.52 -2.54 -14.86
CA VAL A 58 -8.29 -4.00 -14.85
C VAL A 58 -6.80 -4.30 -14.72
N ILE A 59 -5.95 -3.68 -15.54
CA ILE A 59 -4.49 -3.86 -15.48
C ILE A 59 -3.92 -3.40 -14.13
N ALA A 60 -4.37 -2.25 -13.64
CA ALA A 60 -3.93 -1.73 -12.35
C ALA A 60 -4.37 -2.63 -11.19
N ASN A 61 -5.51 -3.33 -11.27
CA ASN A 61 -5.95 -4.25 -10.21
C ASN A 61 -5.21 -5.59 -10.22
N VAL A 62 -4.85 -6.12 -11.39
CA VAL A 62 -4.15 -7.42 -11.48
C VAL A 62 -2.63 -7.31 -11.26
N THR A 63 -2.08 -6.10 -11.31
CA THR A 63 -0.66 -5.85 -11.03
C THR A 63 -0.47 -5.45 -9.57
N PRO A 64 0.71 -5.72 -8.97
CA PRO A 64 1.02 -5.28 -7.61
C PRO A 64 1.26 -3.76 -7.54
N GLY A 65 1.23 -3.20 -6.33
CA GLY A 65 1.61 -1.81 -6.05
C GLY A 65 0.45 -0.80 -6.02
N ALA A 66 0.80 0.49 -6.00
CA ALA A 66 -0.14 1.57 -5.73
C ALA A 66 -1.07 1.84 -6.92
N LEU A 67 -2.36 1.47 -6.78
CA LEU A 67 -3.35 1.61 -7.85
C LEU A 67 -3.45 3.02 -8.46
N PRO A 68 -3.53 4.12 -7.68
CA PRO A 68 -3.62 5.47 -8.24
C PRO A 68 -2.38 5.87 -9.05
N VAL A 69 -1.20 5.44 -8.60
CA VAL A 69 0.08 5.71 -9.27
C VAL A 69 0.14 4.98 -10.61
N LYS A 70 -0.30 3.72 -10.64
CA LYS A 70 -0.37 2.91 -11.87
C LYS A 70 -1.36 3.48 -12.88
N LEU A 71 -2.53 3.91 -12.43
CA LEU A 71 -3.50 4.60 -13.31
C LEU A 71 -2.95 5.90 -13.87
N GLY A 72 -2.21 6.68 -13.05
CA GLY A 72 -1.48 7.85 -13.52
C GLY A 72 -0.43 7.51 -14.59
N ALA A 73 0.32 6.42 -14.40
CA ALA A 73 1.31 5.94 -15.36
C ALA A 73 0.69 5.45 -16.67
N LEU A 74 -0.40 4.70 -16.61
CA LEU A 74 -1.13 4.18 -17.77
C LEU A 74 -1.75 5.33 -18.58
N ALA A 75 -2.43 6.26 -17.90
CA ALA A 75 -2.95 7.48 -18.51
C ALA A 75 -1.83 8.30 -19.17
N GLY A 76 -0.72 8.50 -18.48
CA GLY A 76 0.45 9.20 -19.04
C GLY A 76 1.04 8.48 -20.26
N THR A 77 1.12 7.15 -20.22
CA THR A 77 1.61 6.31 -21.33
C THR A 77 0.73 6.50 -22.57
N ARG A 78 -0.60 6.46 -22.40
CA ARG A 78 -1.57 6.64 -23.49
C ARG A 78 -1.53 8.04 -24.08
N LEU A 79 -1.45 9.06 -23.23
CA LEU A 79 -1.66 10.45 -23.63
C LEU A 79 -0.39 11.19 -24.08
N GLY A 80 0.78 10.75 -23.61
CA GLY A 80 2.04 11.48 -23.88
C GLY A 80 3.31 10.65 -23.82
N GLY A 81 3.20 9.31 -23.72
CA GLY A 81 4.35 8.41 -23.77
C GLY A 81 5.17 8.36 -22.48
N PRO A 82 6.46 7.97 -22.56
CA PRO A 82 7.24 7.58 -21.38
C PRO A 82 7.42 8.68 -20.32
N LEU A 83 7.73 9.91 -20.75
CA LEU A 83 7.93 11.02 -19.84
C LEU A 83 6.64 11.34 -19.08
N LEU A 84 5.49 11.36 -19.79
CA LEU A 84 4.21 11.65 -19.16
C LEU A 84 3.75 10.50 -18.25
N ALA A 85 4.17 9.25 -18.51
CA ALA A 85 3.94 8.13 -17.61
C ALA A 85 4.63 8.34 -16.25
N VAL A 86 5.92 8.71 -16.26
CA VAL A 86 6.67 9.01 -15.02
C VAL A 86 6.08 10.21 -14.30
N LEU A 87 5.84 11.31 -15.03
CA LEU A 87 5.30 12.54 -14.45
C LEU A 87 3.89 12.34 -13.91
N GLY A 88 3.03 11.60 -14.61
CA GLY A 88 1.66 11.30 -14.17
C GLY A 88 1.65 10.46 -12.90
N ALA A 89 2.43 9.39 -12.86
CA ALA A 89 2.59 8.54 -11.68
C ALA A 89 3.10 9.35 -10.47
N THR A 90 4.10 10.20 -10.70
CA THR A 90 4.69 11.07 -9.68
C THR A 90 3.70 12.13 -9.20
N ALA A 91 2.95 12.76 -10.09
CA ALA A 91 1.98 13.80 -9.76
C ALA A 91 0.91 13.30 -8.77
N VAL A 92 0.45 12.05 -8.92
CA VAL A 92 -0.51 11.45 -7.96
C VAL A 92 0.13 11.18 -6.60
N ALA A 93 1.40 10.76 -6.57
CA ALA A 93 2.07 10.35 -5.34
C ALA A 93 2.66 11.53 -4.53
N LEU A 94 3.11 12.57 -5.22
CA LEU A 94 3.97 13.61 -4.66
C LEU A 94 3.33 14.41 -3.52
N PRO A 95 2.07 14.90 -3.62
CA PRO A 95 1.49 15.77 -2.58
C PRO A 95 1.39 15.07 -1.22
N GLY A 96 0.81 13.87 -1.21
CA GLY A 96 0.69 13.06 0.00
C GLY A 96 2.05 12.68 0.58
N THR A 97 3.00 12.33 -0.28
CA THR A 97 4.37 11.97 0.13
C THR A 97 5.08 13.13 0.81
N LEU A 98 5.08 14.32 0.19
CA LEU A 98 5.69 15.52 0.77
C LEU A 98 4.99 15.93 2.07
N GLY A 99 3.67 15.82 2.12
CA GLY A 99 2.89 16.04 3.34
C GLY A 99 3.32 15.10 4.47
N THR A 100 3.43 13.80 4.20
CA THR A 100 3.86 12.80 5.20
C THR A 100 5.28 13.08 5.68
N LEU A 101 6.23 13.33 4.78
CA LEU A 101 7.61 13.63 5.15
C LEU A 101 7.72 14.93 5.95
N GLY A 102 6.99 15.97 5.53
CA GLY A 102 6.94 17.25 6.21
C GLY A 102 6.36 17.12 7.62
N LEU A 103 5.27 16.36 7.77
CA LEU A 103 4.60 16.15 9.05
C LEU A 103 5.46 15.31 10.01
N LEU A 104 6.04 14.20 9.54
CA LEU A 104 6.98 13.40 10.35
C LEU A 104 8.17 14.26 10.81
N THR A 105 8.80 15.00 9.89
CA THR A 105 9.94 15.87 10.21
C THR A 105 9.57 16.98 11.20
N LEU A 106 8.40 17.58 11.04
CA LEU A 106 7.91 18.61 11.96
C LEU A 106 7.78 18.06 13.38
N PHE A 107 7.19 16.88 13.52
CA PHE A 107 6.99 16.26 14.82
C PHE A 107 8.30 15.85 15.50
N SER A 108 9.27 15.32 14.75
CA SER A 108 10.61 15.06 15.28
C SER A 108 11.30 16.34 15.76
N ARG A 109 11.03 17.50 15.12
CA ARG A 109 11.58 18.81 15.52
C ARG A 109 10.87 19.45 16.71
N LEU A 110 9.57 19.21 16.88
CA LEU A 110 8.78 19.73 18.00
C LEU A 110 9.10 19.02 19.34
N GLY A 111 9.85 17.91 19.28
CA GLY A 111 10.40 17.22 20.44
C GLY A 111 9.48 16.15 21.03
N PRO A 112 9.87 15.55 22.17
CA PRO A 112 9.24 14.33 22.71
C PRO A 112 7.75 14.48 23.01
N GLY A 113 7.29 15.66 23.42
CA GLY A 113 5.87 15.92 23.69
C GLY A 113 5.00 15.80 22.44
N ALA A 114 5.46 16.29 21.29
CA ALA A 114 4.73 16.17 20.04
C ALA A 114 4.72 14.72 19.53
N VAL A 115 5.84 14.01 19.69
CA VAL A 115 5.93 12.58 19.38
C VAL A 115 4.93 11.78 20.21
N ALA A 116 4.84 12.04 21.52
CA ALA A 116 3.88 11.38 22.40
C ALA A 116 2.43 11.59 21.94
N VAL A 117 2.07 12.81 21.52
CA VAL A 117 0.72 13.10 20.99
C VAL A 117 0.38 12.19 19.79
N ILE A 118 1.32 11.98 18.86
CA ILE A 118 1.07 11.10 17.70
C ILE A 118 0.98 9.66 18.15
N GLU A 119 1.88 9.21 19.02
CA GLU A 119 1.85 7.84 19.54
C GLU A 119 0.51 7.54 20.23
N PHE A 120 -0.02 8.46 21.04
CA PHE A 120 -1.33 8.24 21.66
C PHE A 120 -2.49 8.33 20.67
N ALA A 121 -2.47 9.29 19.75
CA ALA A 121 -3.43 9.34 18.65
C ALA A 121 -3.39 8.07 17.79
N SER A 122 -2.23 7.42 17.70
CA SER A 122 -2.03 6.20 16.92
C SER A 122 -2.88 5.04 17.41
N ILE A 123 -3.28 4.99 18.69
CA ILE A 123 -4.16 3.93 19.21
C ILE A 123 -5.53 4.02 18.51
N GLY A 124 -6.13 5.21 18.47
CA GLY A 124 -7.39 5.44 17.77
C GLY A 124 -7.28 5.30 16.25
N ILE A 125 -6.20 5.82 15.66
CA ILE A 125 -5.95 5.68 14.22
C ILE A 125 -5.74 4.21 13.84
N SER A 126 -5.04 3.45 14.68
CA SER A 126 -4.81 2.01 14.47
C SER A 126 -6.11 1.22 14.51
N ALA A 127 -7.06 1.57 15.40
CA ALA A 127 -8.38 0.96 15.40
C ALA A 127 -9.11 1.18 14.06
N TYR A 128 -9.03 2.39 13.48
CA TYR A 128 -9.59 2.66 12.16
C TYR A 128 -8.89 1.86 11.06
N ILE A 129 -7.55 1.76 11.10
CA ILE A 129 -6.79 0.99 10.12
C ILE A 129 -7.12 -0.50 10.22
N ILE A 130 -7.20 -1.05 11.43
CA ILE A 130 -7.62 -2.44 11.67
C ILE A 130 -9.01 -2.68 11.07
N TYR A 131 -9.94 -1.74 11.23
CA TYR A 131 -11.24 -1.80 10.54
C TYR A 131 -11.08 -1.90 9.01
N LEU A 132 -10.27 -1.05 8.38
CA LEU A 132 -10.02 -1.11 6.93
C LEU A 132 -9.40 -2.45 6.51
N LEU A 133 -8.44 -2.97 7.30
CA LEU A 133 -7.84 -4.27 7.04
C LEU A 133 -8.87 -5.41 7.10
N LEU A 134 -9.77 -5.38 8.09
CA LEU A 134 -10.85 -6.37 8.22
C LEU A 134 -11.87 -6.27 7.09
N GLU A 135 -12.23 -5.07 6.66
CA GLU A 135 -13.10 -4.84 5.51
C GLU A 135 -12.48 -5.38 4.21
N TYR A 136 -11.19 -5.10 3.99
CA TYR A 136 -10.44 -5.66 2.87
C TYR A 136 -10.41 -7.20 2.92
N MET A 137 -10.06 -7.79 4.08
CA MET A 137 -10.06 -9.24 4.26
C MET A 137 -11.43 -9.86 3.96
N HIS A 138 -12.51 -9.24 4.43
CA HIS A 138 -13.87 -9.70 4.14
C HIS A 138 -14.17 -9.66 2.63
N SER A 139 -13.76 -8.59 1.93
CA SER A 139 -13.97 -8.47 0.48
C SER A 139 -13.27 -9.56 -0.34
N VAL A 140 -12.12 -10.05 0.13
CA VAL A 140 -11.33 -11.11 -0.53
C VAL A 140 -11.81 -12.50 -0.13
N LEU A 141 -12.10 -12.73 1.16
CA LEU A 141 -12.42 -14.05 1.71
C LEU A 141 -13.89 -14.44 1.58
N ALA A 142 -14.78 -13.46 1.36
CA ALA A 142 -16.20 -13.68 1.13
C ALA A 142 -16.68 -13.00 -0.17
N PRO A 143 -16.15 -13.39 -1.34
CA PRO A 143 -16.56 -12.79 -2.61
C PRO A 143 -18.05 -13.04 -2.85
N GLY A 144 -18.82 -11.98 -3.10
CA GLY A 144 -20.28 -12.06 -3.25
C GLY A 144 -21.05 -12.26 -1.94
N GLY A 145 -20.42 -12.07 -0.79
CA GLY A 145 -21.06 -12.11 0.53
C GLY A 145 -21.11 -13.50 1.18
N SER A 146 -20.64 -14.55 0.49
CA SER A 146 -20.55 -15.91 1.05
C SER A 146 -19.09 -16.28 1.31
N PRO A 147 -18.75 -16.86 2.49
CA PRO A 147 -17.38 -17.20 2.84
C PRO A 147 -16.83 -18.30 1.92
N ALA A 148 -15.72 -18.00 1.24
CA ALA A 148 -15.01 -18.97 0.42
C ALA A 148 -14.01 -19.75 1.29
N TRP A 149 -14.44 -20.89 1.81
CA TRP A 149 -13.66 -21.71 2.74
C TRP A 149 -12.22 -22.02 2.29
N PRO A 150 -11.93 -22.30 0.99
CA PRO A 150 -10.55 -22.50 0.54
C PRO A 150 -9.67 -21.24 0.70
N LEU A 151 -10.22 -20.05 0.47
CA LEU A 151 -9.49 -18.79 0.64
C LEU A 151 -9.24 -18.52 2.13
N ILE A 152 -10.23 -18.78 2.98
CA ILE A 152 -10.11 -18.67 4.44
C ILE A 152 -9.02 -19.60 4.97
N ALA A 153 -8.97 -20.84 4.49
CA ALA A 153 -7.93 -21.79 4.88
C ALA A 153 -6.52 -21.29 4.50
N ILE A 154 -6.34 -20.76 3.29
CA ILE A 154 -5.05 -20.18 2.86
C ILE A 154 -4.67 -18.99 3.74
N ALA A 155 -5.63 -18.10 4.04
CA ALA A 155 -5.40 -16.94 4.89
C ALA A 155 -5.05 -17.34 6.33
N ALA A 156 -5.75 -18.32 6.90
CA ALA A 156 -5.48 -18.83 8.24
C ALA A 156 -4.10 -19.50 8.32
N MET A 157 -3.73 -20.33 7.35
CA MET A 157 -2.40 -20.93 7.28
C MET A 157 -1.30 -19.87 7.15
N SER A 158 -1.54 -18.86 6.32
CA SER A 158 -0.62 -17.74 6.14
C SER A 158 -0.45 -16.93 7.43
N PHE A 159 -1.55 -16.65 8.13
CA PHE A 159 -1.53 -15.97 9.44
C PHE A 159 -0.79 -16.78 10.50
N LEU A 160 -1.03 -18.09 10.59
CA LEU A 160 -0.31 -18.96 11.53
C LEU A 160 1.20 -18.98 11.25
N ALA A 161 1.59 -18.99 9.98
CA ALA A 161 2.98 -19.00 9.56
C ALA A 161 3.72 -17.67 9.83
N SER A 162 3.03 -16.53 9.86
CA SER A 162 3.65 -15.21 10.09
C SER A 162 3.39 -14.63 11.50
N GLY A 163 2.13 -14.63 11.94
CA GLY A 163 1.63 -13.90 13.11
C GLY A 163 1.51 -14.68 14.41
N GLY A 164 1.87 -15.97 14.40
CA GLY A 164 1.73 -16.84 15.58
C GLY A 164 2.40 -16.28 16.84
N ARG A 165 3.67 -15.84 16.76
CA ARG A 165 4.36 -15.33 17.97
C ARG A 165 3.81 -14.00 18.47
N HIS A 166 3.44 -13.07 17.58
CA HIS A 166 2.85 -11.78 17.99
C HIS A 166 1.53 -12.00 18.73
N THR A 167 0.73 -12.97 18.27
CA THR A 167 -0.50 -13.38 18.94
C THR A 167 -0.22 -13.95 20.33
N LEU A 168 0.75 -14.85 20.46
CA LEU A 168 1.15 -15.41 21.75
C LEU A 168 1.72 -14.36 22.71
N ALA A 169 2.53 -13.42 22.21
CA ALA A 169 3.07 -12.32 22.99
C ALA A 169 1.96 -11.40 23.51
N LEU A 170 0.97 -11.09 22.67
CA LEU A 170 -0.18 -10.28 23.07
C LEU A 170 -1.03 -11.01 24.12
N VAL A 171 -1.28 -12.30 23.95
CA VAL A 171 -2.00 -13.12 24.94
C VAL A 171 -1.22 -13.23 26.26
N ALA A 172 0.10 -13.37 26.20
CA ALA A 172 0.95 -13.37 27.40
C ALA A 172 0.87 -12.02 28.14
N SER A 173 0.85 -10.90 27.40
CA SER A 173 0.74 -9.57 27.99
C SER A 173 -0.61 -9.29 28.67
N THR A 174 -1.68 -10.00 28.27
CA THR A 174 -3.02 -9.84 28.85
C THR A 174 -3.31 -10.82 29.97
N THR A 175 -2.83 -12.06 29.85
CA THR A 175 -3.12 -13.14 30.82
C THR A 175 -2.04 -13.29 31.89
N GLY A 176 -0.85 -12.71 31.69
CA GLY A 176 0.30 -12.89 32.59
C GLY A 176 0.94 -14.28 32.51
N VAL A 177 0.46 -15.16 31.64
CA VAL A 177 0.99 -16.52 31.48
C VAL A 177 2.18 -16.49 30.52
N PRO A 178 3.39 -16.89 30.94
CA PRO A 178 4.55 -16.94 30.05
C PRO A 178 4.38 -18.06 29.03
N VAL A 179 4.31 -17.70 27.75
CA VAL A 179 4.21 -18.67 26.66
C VAL A 179 5.61 -18.93 26.09
N ALA A 180 6.19 -20.09 26.42
CA ALA A 180 7.52 -20.51 25.97
C ALA A 180 7.53 -21.19 24.57
N ALA A 181 6.50 -20.96 23.75
CA ALA A 181 6.41 -21.60 22.43
C ALA A 181 7.24 -20.86 21.39
N GLN A 182 8.39 -21.42 21.01
CA GLN A 182 9.17 -20.98 19.85
C GLN A 182 8.51 -21.47 18.55
N LEU A 183 7.41 -20.84 18.14
CA LEU A 183 6.81 -21.12 16.83
C LEU A 183 7.76 -20.64 15.71
N PRO A 184 8.01 -21.41 14.64
CA PRO A 184 8.72 -20.88 13.48
C PRO A 184 7.91 -19.75 12.84
N GLN A 185 8.59 -18.66 12.46
CA GLN A 185 7.96 -17.52 11.78
C GLN A 185 8.58 -17.33 10.41
N LEU A 186 7.73 -17.40 9.39
CA LEU A 186 8.11 -16.95 8.06
C LEU A 186 8.00 -15.44 8.02
N THR A 187 9.06 -14.80 7.53
CA THR A 187 8.98 -13.38 7.12
C THR A 187 7.95 -13.23 6.00
N ALA A 188 7.35 -12.05 5.84
CA ALA A 188 6.38 -11.82 4.76
C ALA A 188 7.01 -12.10 3.38
N LEU A 189 8.28 -11.76 3.19
CA LEU A 189 9.02 -12.09 1.97
C LEU A 189 9.06 -13.60 1.73
N GLN A 190 9.48 -14.39 2.72
CA GLN A 190 9.53 -15.85 2.59
C GLN A 190 8.14 -16.43 2.31
N LEU A 191 7.11 -15.96 3.02
CA LEU A 191 5.75 -16.42 2.84
C LEU A 191 5.25 -16.14 1.42
N ILE A 192 5.46 -14.92 0.93
CA ILE A 192 5.02 -14.50 -0.41
C ILE A 192 5.80 -15.26 -1.49
N LEU A 193 7.12 -15.43 -1.36
CA LEU A 193 7.92 -16.18 -2.32
C LEU A 193 7.51 -17.66 -2.39
N VAL A 194 7.29 -18.29 -1.23
CA VAL A 194 6.78 -19.67 -1.15
C VAL A 194 5.41 -19.76 -1.81
N ALA A 195 4.49 -18.85 -1.46
CA ALA A 195 3.15 -18.81 -2.05
C ALA A 195 3.20 -18.64 -3.57
N LEU A 196 3.94 -17.66 -4.09
CA LEU A 196 4.09 -17.42 -5.52
C LEU A 196 4.66 -18.66 -6.23
N THR A 197 5.68 -19.29 -5.65
CA THR A 197 6.27 -20.51 -6.22
C THR A 197 5.23 -21.64 -6.30
N VAL A 198 4.50 -21.88 -5.21
CA VAL A 198 3.44 -22.90 -5.17
C VAL A 198 2.35 -22.60 -6.20
N ILE A 199 1.88 -21.35 -6.28
CA ILE A 199 0.82 -20.94 -7.20
C ILE A 199 1.27 -21.07 -8.65
N VAL A 200 2.48 -20.64 -8.99
CA VAL A 200 3.02 -20.72 -10.35
C VAL A 200 3.19 -22.18 -10.78
N VAL A 201 3.81 -23.01 -9.94
CA VAL A 201 4.01 -24.45 -10.21
C VAL A 201 2.65 -25.14 -10.40
N TRP A 202 1.70 -24.93 -9.48
CA TRP A 202 0.34 -25.46 -9.59
C TRP A 202 -0.36 -25.00 -10.87
N SER A 203 -0.21 -23.73 -11.23
CA SER A 203 -0.81 -23.16 -12.44
C SER A 203 -0.28 -23.80 -13.72
N PHE A 204 1.02 -24.10 -13.78
CA PHE A 204 1.60 -24.84 -14.92
C PHE A 204 1.04 -26.26 -15.05
N PHE A 205 0.82 -26.97 -13.93
CA PHE A 205 0.21 -28.31 -13.96
C PHE A 205 -1.26 -28.28 -14.39
N THR A 206 -2.03 -27.29 -13.93
CA THR A 206 -3.45 -27.15 -14.28
C THR A 206 -3.67 -26.60 -15.69
N ALA A 207 -2.75 -25.80 -16.22
CA ALA A 207 -2.87 -25.19 -17.54
C ALA A 207 -2.91 -26.19 -18.70
N ARG A 208 -2.34 -27.38 -18.53
CA ARG A 208 -2.36 -28.45 -19.54
C ARG A 208 -3.74 -29.07 -19.79
N ARG A 209 -4.78 -28.68 -19.04
CA ARG A 209 -6.10 -29.34 -19.03
C ARG A 209 -7.26 -28.52 -19.59
N ARG A 210 -7.06 -27.30 -20.12
CA ARG A 210 -8.15 -26.44 -20.61
C ARG A 210 -7.99 -26.05 -22.09
N PRO A 211 -9.08 -26.07 -22.88
CA PRO A 211 -9.05 -25.57 -24.25
C PRO A 211 -8.88 -24.05 -24.27
N PRO A 212 -8.22 -23.50 -25.30
CA PRO A 212 -8.02 -22.07 -25.45
C PRO A 212 -9.35 -21.33 -25.63
N GLN A 213 -9.51 -20.17 -24.97
CA GLN A 213 -10.68 -19.30 -25.11
C GLN A 213 -10.65 -18.50 -26.43
N PRO A 214 -11.81 -18.10 -26.98
CA PRO A 214 -11.88 -17.29 -28.19
C PRO A 214 -11.18 -15.93 -28.01
N ARG A 215 -10.34 -15.54 -28.96
CA ARG A 215 -9.63 -14.25 -28.95
C ARG A 215 -10.63 -13.10 -29.12
N GLN A 216 -10.78 -12.25 -28.11
CA GLN A 216 -11.43 -10.94 -28.26
C GLN A 216 -10.51 -10.01 -29.07
N ALA A 217 -11.11 -9.04 -29.77
CA ALA A 217 -10.42 -8.12 -30.67
C ALA A 217 -9.23 -7.41 -29.96
N PRO A 218 -8.13 -7.13 -30.68
CA PRO A 218 -6.94 -6.53 -30.09
C PRO A 218 -7.25 -5.14 -29.53
N ALA A 219 -6.99 -4.92 -28.24
CA ALA A 219 -7.00 -3.58 -27.67
C ALA A 219 -5.97 -2.72 -28.41
N THR A 220 -6.43 -1.61 -28.98
CA THR A 220 -5.64 -0.61 -29.71
C THR A 220 -4.81 0.23 -28.74
N GLY A 221 -3.90 -0.39 -27.99
CA GLY A 221 -3.20 0.29 -26.91
C GLY A 221 -1.89 -0.37 -26.54
N GLY A 222 -0.82 -0.09 -27.30
CA GLY A 222 0.49 -0.67 -26.98
C GLY A 222 1.68 -0.11 -27.77
N ARG A 223 1.46 0.75 -28.78
CA ARG A 223 2.57 1.38 -29.52
C ARG A 223 3.37 2.28 -28.57
N GLY A 224 4.56 1.82 -28.20
CA GLY A 224 5.47 2.52 -27.29
C GLY A 224 5.37 2.11 -25.83
N ALA A 225 4.35 1.35 -25.41
CA ALA A 225 4.19 0.91 -24.02
C ALA A 225 5.37 0.04 -23.54
N GLY A 226 5.87 -0.87 -24.39
CA GLY A 226 7.06 -1.66 -24.06
C GLY A 226 8.32 -0.82 -23.84
N LYS A 227 8.51 0.26 -24.63
CA LYS A 227 9.61 1.21 -24.42
C LYS A 227 9.41 2.00 -23.13
N THR A 228 8.17 2.42 -22.83
CA THR A 228 7.85 3.08 -21.56
C THR A 228 8.14 2.19 -20.37
N ALA A 229 7.75 0.92 -20.41
CA ALA A 229 8.03 -0.04 -19.34
C ALA A 229 9.53 -0.20 -19.11
N LEU A 230 10.33 -0.36 -20.18
CA LEU A 230 11.78 -0.46 -20.09
C LEU A 230 12.41 0.81 -19.50
N LEU A 231 11.92 1.99 -19.88
CA LEU A 231 12.38 3.27 -19.33
C LEU A 231 12.03 3.41 -17.84
N LEU A 232 10.86 2.92 -17.41
CA LEU A 232 10.49 2.90 -15.98
C LEU A 232 11.38 1.93 -15.18
N VAL A 233 11.73 0.78 -15.75
CA VAL A 233 12.74 -0.13 -15.15
C VAL A 233 14.09 0.57 -15.06
N GLY A 234 14.55 1.22 -16.14
CA GLY A 234 15.78 2.00 -16.15
C GLY A 234 15.79 3.10 -15.10
N ALA A 235 14.69 3.86 -14.96
CA ALA A 235 14.52 4.87 -13.91
C ALA A 235 14.61 4.27 -12.50
N THR A 236 14.01 3.10 -12.28
CA THR A 236 14.11 2.36 -11.00
C THR A 236 15.57 2.03 -10.69
N VAL A 237 16.32 1.48 -11.65
CA VAL A 237 17.73 1.12 -11.49
C VAL A 237 18.60 2.36 -11.23
N VAL A 238 18.36 3.46 -11.96
CA VAL A 238 19.08 4.72 -11.75
C VAL A 238 18.83 5.28 -10.35
N LEU A 239 17.59 5.25 -9.87
CA LEU A 239 17.26 5.70 -8.51
C LEU A 239 17.92 4.84 -7.44
N ILE A 240 17.95 3.50 -7.62
CA ILE A 240 18.68 2.59 -6.72
C ILE A 240 20.18 2.93 -6.72
N GLY A 241 20.78 3.13 -7.89
CA GLY A 241 22.19 3.51 -8.03
C GLY A 241 22.50 4.87 -7.39
N ALA A 242 21.57 5.84 -7.48
CA ALA A 242 21.72 7.15 -6.85
C ALA A 242 21.82 7.06 -5.32
N ALA A 243 21.20 6.07 -4.68
CA ALA A 243 21.32 5.86 -3.24
C ALA A 243 22.73 5.41 -2.80
N ALA A 244 23.49 4.75 -3.68
CA ALA A 244 24.88 4.40 -3.40
C ALA A 244 25.79 5.64 -3.29
N LEU A 245 25.34 6.78 -3.84
CA LEU A 245 26.06 8.06 -3.80
C LEU A 245 25.68 8.92 -2.60
N LEU A 246 24.72 8.50 -1.76
CA LEU A 246 24.28 9.26 -0.60
C LEU A 246 25.31 9.12 0.55
N PRO A 247 25.98 10.21 0.96
CA PRO A 247 26.92 10.15 2.07
C PRO A 247 26.18 9.85 3.37
N GLY A 248 26.72 8.94 4.18
CA GLY A 248 26.19 8.60 5.50
C GLY A 248 25.08 7.55 5.54
N VAL A 249 24.64 7.01 4.38
CA VAL A 249 23.59 5.98 4.33
C VAL A 249 24.22 4.63 3.99
N ARG A 250 24.60 3.84 5.01
CA ARG A 250 25.37 2.59 4.82
C ARG A 250 24.57 1.45 4.17
N ASP A 251 23.24 1.51 4.18
CA ASP A 251 22.36 0.43 3.66
C ASP A 251 21.28 0.92 2.67
N GLY A 252 21.49 2.10 2.06
CA GLY A 252 20.48 2.74 1.20
C GLY A 252 20.09 1.88 -0.01
N VAL A 253 21.06 1.23 -0.65
CA VAL A 253 20.79 0.34 -1.80
C VAL A 253 19.98 -0.88 -1.37
N SER A 254 20.37 -1.54 -0.27
CA SER A 254 19.69 -2.71 0.29
C SER A 254 18.24 -2.38 0.64
N PHE A 255 18.01 -1.22 1.27
CA PHE A 255 16.68 -0.71 1.58
C PHE A 255 15.82 -0.51 0.32
N LEU A 256 16.40 0.05 -0.75
CA LEU A 256 15.68 0.27 -2.01
C LEU A 256 15.38 -1.03 -2.77
N VAL A 257 16.26 -2.03 -2.69
CA VAL A 257 15.98 -3.37 -3.23
C VAL A 257 14.80 -4.00 -2.50
N LEU A 258 14.75 -3.89 -1.16
CA LEU A 258 13.59 -4.31 -0.37
C LEU A 258 12.35 -3.50 -0.71
N THR A 259 12.49 -2.21 -1.03
CA THR A 259 11.39 -1.35 -1.49
C THR A 259 10.78 -1.85 -2.79
N VAL A 260 11.62 -2.26 -3.77
CA VAL A 260 11.13 -2.88 -5.00
C VAL A 260 10.40 -4.19 -4.67
N ALA A 261 11.02 -5.07 -3.89
CA ALA A 261 10.42 -6.36 -3.55
C ALA A 261 9.07 -6.19 -2.85
N ALA A 262 9.00 -5.36 -1.80
CA ALA A 262 7.77 -5.05 -1.07
C ALA A 262 6.69 -4.47 -2.00
N THR A 263 7.06 -3.54 -2.87
CA THR A 263 6.13 -2.92 -3.83
C THR A 263 5.57 -3.94 -4.82
N LEU A 264 6.43 -4.84 -5.33
CA LEU A 264 6.06 -5.88 -6.30
C LEU A 264 5.33 -7.07 -5.68
N THR A 265 5.36 -7.20 -4.35
CA THR A 265 4.58 -8.20 -3.62
C THR A 265 3.26 -7.67 -3.08
N SER A 266 3.00 -6.36 -3.18
CA SER A 266 1.81 -5.71 -2.64
C SER A 266 0.60 -5.82 -3.58
N PHE A 267 0.03 -7.01 -3.71
CA PHE A 267 -1.28 -7.19 -4.34
C PHE A 267 -2.39 -6.76 -3.37
N GLY A 268 -3.42 -6.06 -3.84
CA GLY A 268 -4.49 -5.53 -2.96
C GLY A 268 -4.41 -4.04 -2.66
N GLY A 269 -3.49 -3.31 -3.30
CA GLY A 269 -3.39 -1.86 -3.19
C GLY A 269 -2.63 -1.38 -1.95
N GLY A 270 -2.94 -0.16 -1.52
CA GLY A 270 -2.19 0.53 -0.46
C GLY A 270 -2.44 0.01 0.96
N GLU A 271 -3.57 -0.64 1.22
CA GLU A 271 -3.92 -1.20 2.54
C GLU A 271 -3.16 -2.49 2.81
N ALA A 272 -3.09 -3.37 1.80
CA ALA A 272 -2.23 -4.56 1.80
C ALA A 272 -0.76 -4.23 2.09
N PHE A 273 -0.30 -3.05 1.66
CA PHE A 273 1.09 -2.64 1.84
C PHE A 273 1.48 -2.47 3.31
N VAL A 274 0.55 -2.14 4.21
CA VAL A 274 0.88 -1.98 5.64
C VAL A 274 1.44 -3.28 6.22
N GLY A 275 0.86 -4.43 5.84
CA GLY A 275 1.36 -5.73 6.30
C GLY A 275 2.57 -6.25 5.54
N VAL A 276 2.66 -5.94 4.24
CA VAL A 276 3.87 -6.26 3.47
C VAL A 276 5.06 -5.47 4.02
N ALA A 277 4.91 -4.17 4.28
CA ALA A 277 5.99 -3.33 4.79
C ALA A 277 6.41 -3.73 6.22
N ASP A 278 5.48 -4.13 7.08
CA ASP A 278 5.83 -4.73 8.38
C ASP A 278 6.80 -5.90 8.21
N GLY A 279 6.44 -6.89 7.40
CA GLY A 279 7.27 -8.08 7.25
C GLY A 279 8.61 -7.84 6.53
N PHE A 280 8.75 -6.79 5.73
CA PHE A 280 9.99 -6.47 5.01
C PHE A 280 10.91 -5.52 5.78
N PHE A 281 10.36 -4.56 6.52
CA PHE A 281 11.13 -3.47 7.15
C PHE A 281 11.10 -3.51 8.67
N VAL A 282 10.02 -3.99 9.29
CA VAL A 282 9.89 -4.01 10.76
C VAL A 282 10.36 -5.35 11.31
N ALA A 283 9.83 -6.45 10.78
CA ALA A 283 10.21 -7.79 11.19
C ALA A 283 11.68 -8.12 10.88
N SER A 284 12.29 -7.43 9.91
CA SER A 284 13.72 -7.53 9.60
C SER A 284 14.61 -6.71 10.55
N GLY A 285 14.02 -5.85 11.38
CA GLY A 285 14.74 -4.97 12.30
C GLY A 285 15.27 -3.67 11.67
N LEU A 286 14.90 -3.34 10.42
CA LEU A 286 15.33 -2.10 9.78
C LEU A 286 14.64 -0.86 10.35
N VAL A 287 13.39 -1.00 10.80
CA VAL A 287 12.62 0.06 11.45
C VAL A 287 11.91 -0.51 12.68
N GLU A 288 11.96 0.21 13.79
CA GLU A 288 11.30 -0.22 15.02
C GLU A 288 9.77 -0.24 14.88
N ALA A 289 9.12 -1.26 15.45
CA ALA A 289 7.67 -1.40 15.41
C ALA A 289 6.93 -0.19 16.01
N GLY A 290 7.49 0.41 17.06
CA GLY A 290 6.95 1.64 17.67
C GLY A 290 6.95 2.83 16.71
N GLN A 291 8.04 3.03 15.97
CA GLN A 291 8.14 4.08 14.96
C GLN A 291 7.18 3.82 13.78
N TYR A 292 7.11 2.56 13.34
CA TYR A 292 6.26 2.16 12.23
C TYR A 292 4.77 2.32 12.53
N TYR A 293 4.27 1.65 13.59
CA TYR A 293 2.86 1.64 13.94
C TYR A 293 2.41 2.89 14.72
N GLY A 294 3.31 3.49 15.49
CA GLY A 294 3.01 4.66 16.30
C GLY A 294 3.07 5.98 15.54
N GLN A 295 3.87 6.08 14.47
CA GLN A 295 4.09 7.35 13.76
C GLN A 295 3.89 7.24 12.25
N ILE A 296 4.65 6.37 11.56
CA ILE A 296 4.66 6.33 10.08
C ILE A 296 3.29 5.95 9.52
N VAL A 297 2.73 4.82 9.96
CA VAL A 297 1.45 4.29 9.47
C VAL A 297 0.28 5.24 9.79
N PRO A 298 0.15 5.80 11.01
CA PRO A 298 -0.87 6.79 11.32
C PRO A 298 -0.79 8.06 10.46
N VAL A 299 0.40 8.66 10.35
CA VAL A 299 0.61 9.89 9.56
C VAL A 299 0.32 9.63 8.08
N ALA A 300 0.78 8.49 7.55
CA ALA A 300 0.50 8.11 6.17
C ALA A 300 -0.99 7.94 5.89
N ASN A 301 -1.78 7.39 6.83
CA ASN A 301 -3.22 7.23 6.67
C ASN A 301 -4.02 8.52 6.93
N ALA A 302 -3.50 9.42 7.76
CA ALA A 302 -4.14 10.70 8.05
C ALA A 302 -4.06 11.72 6.90
N LEU A 303 -3.09 11.55 5.99
CA LEU A 303 -2.88 12.45 4.85
C LEU A 303 -3.45 11.87 3.55
N PRO A 304 -3.78 12.71 2.55
CA PRO A 304 -4.28 12.25 1.26
C PRO A 304 -3.20 11.54 0.44
N GLY A 305 -3.61 10.88 -0.64
CA GLY A 305 -2.73 10.25 -1.62
C GLY A 305 -2.40 8.77 -1.33
N PRO A 306 -1.58 8.13 -2.20
CA PRO A 306 -1.33 6.70 -2.17
C PRO A 306 -0.57 6.25 -0.91
N ILE A 307 -1.21 5.45 -0.06
CA ILE A 307 -0.66 4.97 1.23
C ILE A 307 0.70 4.28 1.05
N LEU A 308 0.83 3.42 0.04
CA LEU A 308 2.08 2.68 -0.23
C LEU A 308 3.29 3.62 -0.36
N ILE A 309 3.18 4.69 -1.15
CA ILE A 309 4.31 5.60 -1.39
C ILE A 309 4.64 6.40 -0.13
N LYS A 310 3.62 6.82 0.63
CA LYS A 310 3.80 7.54 1.90
C LYS A 310 4.51 6.68 2.95
N ILE A 311 4.11 5.41 3.09
CA ILE A 311 4.76 4.49 4.03
C ILE A 311 6.20 4.23 3.62
N VAL A 312 6.48 3.95 2.35
CA VAL A 312 7.85 3.78 1.84
C VAL A 312 8.71 5.00 2.15
N ALA A 313 8.20 6.20 1.86
CA ALA A 313 8.91 7.43 2.11
C ALA A 313 9.17 7.67 3.60
N GLY A 314 8.18 7.40 4.46
CA GLY A 314 8.32 7.50 5.90
C GLY A 314 9.35 6.52 6.48
N LEU A 315 9.33 5.26 6.04
CA LEU A 315 10.34 4.26 6.42
C LEU A 315 11.75 4.70 6.01
N ALA A 316 11.89 5.20 4.78
CA ALA A 316 13.17 5.67 4.26
C ALA A 316 13.67 6.95 4.95
N LEU A 317 12.75 7.79 5.47
CA LEU A 317 13.11 8.96 6.28
C LEU A 317 13.83 8.54 7.57
N GLU A 318 13.36 7.49 8.23
CA GLU A 318 14.00 6.94 9.44
C GLU A 318 15.38 6.34 9.13
N VAL A 319 15.51 5.64 8.00
CA VAL A 319 16.74 4.91 7.64
C VAL A 319 17.84 5.82 7.09
N GLY A 320 17.48 6.83 6.28
CA GLY A 320 18.47 7.61 5.53
C GLY A 320 18.08 9.07 5.29
N GLY A 321 17.10 9.59 6.04
CA GLY A 321 16.66 10.97 5.95
C GLY A 321 15.94 11.32 4.65
N TRP A 322 15.78 12.62 4.42
CA TRP A 322 15.05 13.16 3.27
C TRP A 322 15.55 12.69 1.90
N PRO A 323 16.87 12.62 1.63
CA PRO A 323 17.35 12.17 0.32
C PRO A 323 16.92 10.74 0.02
N LEU A 324 17.10 9.81 0.97
CA LEU A 324 16.66 8.43 0.81
C LEU A 324 15.15 8.34 0.69
N ALA A 325 14.39 9.14 1.46
CA ALA A 325 12.94 9.17 1.42
C ALA A 325 12.36 9.51 0.03
N LEU A 326 12.92 10.55 -0.62
CA LEU A 326 12.49 10.95 -1.96
C LEU A 326 12.89 9.90 -3.02
N ILE A 327 14.09 9.32 -2.91
CA ILE A 327 14.52 8.26 -3.82
C ILE A 327 13.65 7.02 -3.65
N ALA A 328 13.36 6.60 -2.40
CA ALA A 328 12.51 5.45 -2.11
C ALA A 328 11.08 5.63 -2.64
N ALA A 329 10.51 6.83 -2.47
CA ALA A 329 9.23 7.17 -3.08
C ALA A 329 9.28 7.03 -4.61
N GLY A 330 10.34 7.55 -5.25
CA GLY A 330 10.56 7.42 -6.69
C GLY A 330 10.72 5.96 -7.14
N VAL A 331 11.45 5.13 -6.39
CA VAL A 331 11.63 3.70 -6.66
C VAL A 331 10.29 2.97 -6.56
N ALA A 332 9.48 3.24 -5.54
CA ALA A 332 8.15 2.65 -5.40
C ALA A 332 7.22 3.09 -6.55
N VAL A 333 7.24 4.36 -6.95
CA VAL A 333 6.46 4.89 -8.08
C VAL A 333 6.86 4.21 -9.39
N THR A 334 8.17 4.18 -9.70
CA THR A 334 8.68 3.68 -10.98
C THR A 334 8.56 2.17 -11.11
N SER A 335 8.84 1.41 -10.05
CA SER A 335 8.75 -0.05 -10.06
C SER A 335 7.32 -0.58 -10.26
N CYS A 336 6.32 -0.05 -9.52
CA CYS A 336 4.94 -0.50 -9.72
C CYS A 336 4.38 -0.07 -11.08
N SER A 337 4.76 1.13 -11.54
CA SER A 337 4.37 1.63 -12.86
C SER A 337 4.98 0.80 -13.98
N ALA A 338 6.24 0.36 -13.84
CA ALA A 338 6.91 -0.50 -14.81
C ALA A 338 6.15 -1.81 -15.03
N VAL A 339 5.67 -2.43 -13.95
CA VAL A 339 4.89 -3.68 -14.03
C VAL A 339 3.51 -3.43 -14.64
N ALA A 340 2.83 -2.36 -14.27
CA ALA A 340 1.54 -1.99 -14.86
C ALA A 340 1.64 -1.73 -16.37
N VAL A 341 2.60 -0.90 -16.79
CA VAL A 341 2.80 -0.54 -18.19
C VAL A 341 3.38 -1.71 -18.98
N GLY A 342 4.21 -2.55 -18.35
CA GLY A 342 4.72 -3.79 -18.94
C GLY A 342 3.60 -4.79 -19.22
N LEU A 343 2.70 -4.99 -18.25
CA LEU A 343 1.51 -5.81 -18.47
C LEU A 343 0.61 -5.20 -19.53
N TYR A 344 0.41 -3.88 -19.55
CA TYR A 344 -0.33 -3.18 -20.61
C TYR A 344 0.26 -3.46 -22.00
N ALA A 345 1.58 -3.39 -22.16
CA ALA A 345 2.26 -3.68 -23.41
C ALA A 345 2.11 -5.14 -23.87
N GLY A 346 2.00 -6.08 -22.92
CA GLY A 346 1.88 -7.51 -23.16
C GLY A 346 0.47 -8.06 -22.96
N TYR A 347 -0.54 -7.21 -22.71
CA TYR A 347 -1.82 -7.64 -22.16
C TYR A 347 -2.54 -8.65 -23.05
N GLU A 348 -2.58 -8.39 -24.36
CA GLU A 348 -3.18 -9.29 -25.35
C GLU A 348 -2.53 -10.68 -25.40
N ARG A 349 -1.25 -10.82 -24.98
CA ARG A 349 -0.56 -12.12 -24.95
C ARG A 349 -0.69 -12.83 -23.61
N LEU A 350 -0.96 -12.07 -22.55
CA LEU A 350 -0.82 -12.52 -21.16
C LEU A 350 -2.17 -12.61 -20.43
N ARG A 351 -3.22 -11.91 -20.88
CA ARG A 351 -4.53 -11.86 -20.21
C ARG A 351 -5.21 -13.23 -20.08
N ASP A 352 -4.99 -14.12 -21.05
CA ASP A 352 -5.55 -15.47 -21.05
C ASP A 352 -4.67 -16.49 -20.29
N SER A 353 -3.54 -16.04 -19.73
CA SER A 353 -2.66 -16.91 -18.95
C SER A 353 -3.32 -17.31 -17.64
N LEU A 354 -3.55 -18.62 -17.48
CA LEU A 354 -4.02 -19.21 -16.23
C LEU A 354 -3.08 -18.90 -15.06
N VAL A 355 -1.78 -18.76 -15.32
CA VAL A 355 -0.79 -18.40 -14.30
C VAL A 355 -1.09 -17.03 -13.71
N ILE A 356 -1.32 -16.01 -14.55
CA ILE A 356 -1.59 -14.64 -14.07
C ILE A 356 -2.89 -14.60 -13.29
N ARG A 357 -3.94 -15.25 -13.80
CA ARG A 357 -5.24 -15.31 -13.11
C ARG A 357 -5.13 -16.01 -11.75
N ASN A 358 -4.43 -17.13 -11.69
CA ASN A 358 -4.26 -17.89 -10.45
C ASN A 358 -3.36 -17.16 -9.46
N VAL A 359 -2.26 -16.53 -9.92
CA VAL A 359 -1.41 -15.67 -9.05
C VAL A 359 -2.27 -14.61 -8.39
N ALA A 360 -3.06 -13.85 -9.16
CA ALA A 360 -3.93 -12.83 -8.60
C ALA A 360 -4.99 -13.41 -7.65
N ALA A 361 -5.60 -14.55 -7.98
CA ALA A 361 -6.65 -15.16 -7.16
C ALA A 361 -6.13 -15.73 -5.82
N TYR A 362 -4.97 -16.37 -5.82
CA TYR A 362 -4.44 -17.09 -4.66
C TYR A 362 -3.43 -16.28 -3.83
N ILE A 363 -2.86 -15.20 -4.37
CA ILE A 363 -1.99 -14.32 -3.59
C ILE A 363 -2.80 -13.45 -2.61
N MET A 364 -4.02 -13.04 -2.99
CA MET A 364 -4.85 -12.16 -2.15
C MET A 364 -5.22 -12.79 -0.80
N PRO A 365 -5.62 -14.08 -0.70
CA PRO A 365 -5.81 -14.76 0.58
C PRO A 365 -4.53 -14.86 1.43
N VAL A 366 -3.36 -15.06 0.82
CA VAL A 366 -2.08 -15.07 1.56
C VAL A 366 -1.83 -13.70 2.19
N ILE A 367 -2.10 -12.63 1.44
CA ILE A 367 -2.03 -11.26 1.94
C ILE A 367 -3.03 -11.01 3.06
N CYS A 368 -4.24 -11.59 3.00
CA CYS A 368 -5.20 -11.51 4.11
C CYS A 368 -4.62 -12.10 5.41
N GLY A 369 -3.85 -13.20 5.34
CA GLY A 369 -3.13 -13.75 6.49
C GLY A 369 -2.06 -12.79 7.05
N LEU A 370 -1.32 -12.12 6.17
CA LEU A 370 -0.35 -11.09 6.57
C LEU A 370 -1.04 -9.87 7.22
N LEU A 371 -2.16 -9.43 6.66
CA LEU A 371 -2.93 -8.31 7.21
C LEU A 371 -3.50 -8.63 8.60
N ALA A 372 -3.96 -9.86 8.82
CA ALA A 372 -4.35 -10.31 10.15
C ALA A 372 -3.18 -10.26 11.14
N SER A 373 -1.98 -10.69 10.72
CA SER A 373 -0.75 -10.59 11.53
C SER A 373 -0.44 -9.13 11.87
N THR A 374 -0.60 -8.25 10.89
CA THR A 374 -0.37 -6.81 11.03
C THR A 374 -1.34 -6.18 12.00
N ALA A 375 -2.62 -6.56 11.95
CA ALA A 375 -3.63 -6.09 12.91
C ALA A 375 -3.26 -6.47 14.36
N VAL A 376 -2.74 -7.68 14.58
CA VAL A 376 -2.24 -8.12 15.89
C VAL A 376 -1.01 -7.29 16.32
N SER A 377 -0.06 -7.06 15.42
CA SER A 377 1.12 -6.23 15.69
C SER A 377 0.73 -4.77 16.03
N MET A 378 -0.29 -4.22 15.36
CA MET A 378 -0.82 -2.88 15.66
C MET A 378 -1.47 -2.82 17.05
N LEU A 379 -2.21 -3.86 17.45
CA LEU A 379 -2.76 -3.96 18.82
C LEU A 379 -1.64 -4.07 19.86
N ALA A 380 -0.61 -4.86 19.60
CA ALA A 380 0.55 -5.01 20.48
C ALA A 380 1.34 -3.69 20.64
N ALA A 381 1.53 -2.95 19.53
CA ALA A 381 2.12 -1.61 19.56
C ALA A 381 1.28 -0.66 20.40
N GLY A 382 -0.05 -0.68 20.26
CA GLY A 382 -0.97 0.08 21.11
C GLY A 382 -0.79 -0.22 22.59
N VAL A 383 -0.70 -1.50 22.97
CA VAL A 383 -0.45 -1.93 24.36
C VAL A 383 0.89 -1.37 24.88
N THR A 384 1.94 -1.40 24.06
CA THR A 384 3.25 -0.85 24.43
C THR A 384 3.19 0.67 24.63
N ILE A 385 2.44 1.39 23.79
CA ILE A 385 2.22 2.83 23.94
C ILE A 385 1.43 3.13 25.22
N GLY A 386 0.35 2.40 25.48
CA GLY A 386 -0.43 2.55 26.72
C GLY A 386 0.37 2.27 27.98
N ALA A 387 1.29 1.30 27.94
CA ALA A 387 2.17 0.99 29.05
C ALA A 387 3.10 2.15 29.44
N LYS A 388 3.47 3.04 28.50
CA LYS A 388 4.29 4.24 28.79
C LYS A 388 3.60 5.21 29.77
N VAL A 389 2.28 5.13 29.89
CA VAL A 389 1.45 5.95 30.81
C VAL A 389 0.76 5.11 31.88
N GLY A 390 1.25 3.89 32.13
CA GLY A 390 0.75 3.02 33.20
C GLY A 390 -0.58 2.34 32.89
N VAL A 391 -1.07 2.39 31.65
CA VAL A 391 -2.29 1.69 31.25
C VAL A 391 -1.94 0.23 30.91
N SER A 392 -2.62 -0.72 31.56
CA SER A 392 -2.45 -2.14 31.29
C SER A 392 -2.99 -2.56 29.91
N ALA A 393 -2.63 -3.75 29.45
CA ALA A 393 -2.98 -4.21 28.10
C ALA A 393 -4.50 -4.27 27.84
N LEU A 394 -5.30 -4.71 28.83
CA LEU A 394 -6.72 -4.99 28.64
C LEU A 394 -7.55 -3.74 28.26
N PRO A 395 -7.46 -2.60 28.98
CA PRO A 395 -8.14 -1.36 28.57
C PRO A 395 -7.78 -0.87 27.16
N VAL A 396 -6.51 -1.01 26.76
CA VAL A 396 -6.06 -0.62 25.41
C VAL A 396 -6.70 -1.51 24.35
N LEU A 397 -6.79 -2.82 24.59
CA LEU A 397 -7.42 -3.74 23.66
C LEU A 397 -8.93 -3.53 23.56
N LEU A 398 -9.61 -3.29 24.69
CA LEU A 398 -11.04 -3.00 24.72
C LEU A 398 -11.37 -1.69 23.99
N SER A 399 -10.59 -0.63 24.23
CA SER A 399 -10.78 0.64 23.54
C SER A 399 -10.48 0.54 22.04
N SER A 400 -9.46 -0.22 21.64
CA SER A 400 -9.16 -0.50 20.23
C SER A 400 -10.29 -1.29 19.56
N GLY A 401 -10.81 -2.33 20.23
CA GLY A 401 -11.95 -3.12 19.74
C GLY A 401 -13.24 -2.28 19.62
N LEU A 402 -13.50 -1.41 20.59
CA LEU A 402 -14.59 -0.44 20.52
C LEU A 402 -14.40 0.52 19.34
N GLY A 403 -13.18 1.03 19.12
CA GLY A 403 -12.85 1.89 17.99
C GLY A 403 -13.12 1.23 16.63
N VAL A 404 -12.75 -0.05 16.49
CA VAL A 404 -13.06 -0.86 15.30
C VAL A 404 -14.57 -0.98 15.11
N ALA A 405 -15.33 -1.26 16.18
CA ALA A 405 -16.78 -1.37 16.13
C ALA A 405 -17.46 -0.04 15.75
N VAL A 406 -16.98 1.08 16.30
CA VAL A 406 -17.44 2.43 15.96
C VAL A 406 -17.15 2.74 14.50
N ALA A 407 -15.95 2.42 14.01
CA ALA A 407 -15.60 2.60 12.60
C ALA A 407 -16.52 1.79 11.67
N ALA A 408 -16.80 0.53 12.02
CA ALA A 408 -17.71 -0.32 11.27
C ALA A 408 -19.16 0.21 11.27
N LEU A 409 -19.64 0.69 12.42
CA LEU A 409 -20.97 1.29 12.52
C LEU A 409 -21.06 2.58 11.72
N ALA A 410 -20.03 3.43 11.81
CA ALA A 410 -19.95 4.67 11.04
C ALA A 410 -19.95 4.38 9.54
N ALA A 411 -19.18 3.41 9.05
CA ALA A 411 -19.17 3.04 7.65
C ALA A 411 -20.52 2.49 7.15
N ARG A 412 -21.27 1.78 8.01
CA ARG A 412 -22.60 1.23 7.66
C ARG A 412 -23.73 2.26 7.69
N HIS A 413 -23.73 3.15 8.69
CA HIS A 413 -24.87 4.04 8.97
C HIS A 413 -24.63 5.50 8.61
N THR A 414 -23.38 5.93 8.50
CA THR A 414 -23.04 7.32 8.19
C THR A 414 -22.36 7.40 6.84
N LYS A 415 -22.73 8.37 6.00
CA LYS A 415 -21.96 8.73 4.79
C LYS A 415 -20.73 9.58 5.15
N ALA A 416 -20.22 9.44 6.38
CA ALA A 416 -19.12 10.24 6.87
C ALA A 416 -17.85 9.91 6.06
N PRO A 417 -17.05 10.92 5.66
CA PRO A 417 -15.75 10.66 5.06
C PRO A 417 -14.88 9.84 6.03
N GLY A 418 -14.18 8.82 5.53
CA GLY A 418 -13.32 7.96 6.38
C GLY A 418 -12.31 8.73 7.23
N VAL A 419 -11.80 9.86 6.72
CA VAL A 419 -10.92 10.79 7.44
C VAL A 419 -11.57 11.33 8.71
N LEU A 420 -12.87 11.62 8.69
CA LEU A 420 -13.57 12.15 9.85
C LEU A 420 -13.62 11.09 10.96
N VAL A 421 -13.88 9.84 10.61
CA VAL A 421 -13.88 8.71 11.56
C VAL A 421 -12.48 8.52 12.15
N LEU A 422 -11.45 8.57 11.32
CA LEU A 422 -10.05 8.51 11.75
C LEU A 422 -9.72 9.63 12.75
N VAL A 423 -10.10 10.88 12.45
CA VAL A 423 -9.87 12.04 13.33
C VAL A 423 -10.63 11.90 14.64
N VAL A 424 -11.89 11.47 14.61
CA VAL A 424 -12.70 11.25 15.82
C VAL A 424 -12.05 10.20 16.72
N LEU A 425 -11.62 9.07 16.15
CA LEU A 425 -10.96 8.02 16.92
C LEU A 425 -9.60 8.48 17.47
N ALA A 426 -8.82 9.23 16.69
CA ALA A 426 -7.57 9.84 17.13
C ALA A 426 -7.78 10.78 18.33
N VAL A 427 -8.77 11.68 18.24
CA VAL A 427 -9.12 12.61 19.31
C VAL A 427 -9.66 11.87 20.54
N ALA A 428 -10.46 10.82 20.36
CA ALA A 428 -10.95 10.01 21.46
C ALA A 428 -9.79 9.33 22.23
N SER A 429 -8.79 8.78 21.52
CA SER A 429 -7.59 8.21 22.16
C SER A 429 -6.76 9.26 22.91
N LEU A 430 -6.65 10.49 22.38
CA LEU A 430 -6.00 11.60 23.07
C LEU A 430 -6.79 12.09 24.30
N GLY A 431 -8.12 12.09 24.23
CA GLY A 431 -8.98 12.45 25.36
C GLY A 431 -8.83 11.47 26.52
N ALA A 432 -8.72 10.17 26.23
CA ALA A 432 -8.47 9.14 27.23
C ALA A 432 -7.15 9.36 27.98
N LEU A 433 -6.09 9.79 27.28
CA LEU A 433 -4.80 10.14 27.90
C LEU A 433 -4.92 11.24 28.96
N ARG A 434 -5.70 12.29 28.67
CA ARG A 434 -5.89 13.43 29.57
C ARG A 434 -6.73 13.11 30.81
N LEU A 435 -7.50 12.03 30.77
CA LEU A 435 -8.30 11.56 31.91
C LEU A 435 -7.52 10.59 32.80
N SER A 436 -6.45 10.00 32.27
CA SER A 436 -5.55 9.08 33.00
C SER A 436 -4.31 9.75 33.61
N ALA A 437 -3.98 10.96 33.17
CA ALA A 437 -2.94 11.83 33.73
C ALA A 437 -3.55 12.81 34.73
#